data_AF-A0A8K0K0I7-F1
#
_entry.id   AF-A0A8K0K0I7-F1
#
_cell.length_a   1.000
_cell.length_b   1.000
_cell.length_c   1.000
_cell.angle_alpha   90.00
_cell.angle_beta   90.00
_cell.angle_gamma   90.00
#
_symmetry.space_group_name_H-M   'P 1'
#
loop_
_entity.id
_entity.type
_entity.pdbx_description
1 polymer ?
#
loop_
_entity_poly.entity_id
_entity_poly.type
_entity_poly.pdbx_seq_one_letter_code
_entity_poly.pdbx_strand_id
1 'polypeptide(L)'
;MARSFDAVDKLAAMDVIINADLLAIILLYSLPGSDEGFQCAIESRDKFPTADELKVKILEETDARKQANDLECGGAMAASHRGFQASRLKSDKSVKLVHDPAGICSGSKKGARK
;
A
#
# COMPACT_ATOMS: atom_id res chain seq x y z
N MET A 1 -0.71 19.31 -14.10
CA MET A 1 0.37 18.89 -15.02
C MET A 1 0.60 19.85 -16.18
N ALA A 2 -0.42 20.39 -16.87
CA ALA A 2 -0.20 21.21 -18.07
C ALA A 2 0.55 22.55 -17.85
N ARG A 3 0.56 23.11 -16.64
CA ARG A 3 1.15 24.44 -16.38
C ARG A 3 2.68 24.46 -16.31
N SER A 4 3.32 23.37 -15.89
CA SER A 4 4.78 23.32 -15.74
C SER A 4 5.48 23.16 -17.09
N PHE A 5 4.91 22.40 -18.02
CA PHE A 5 5.44 22.29 -19.39
C PHE A 5 5.34 23.61 -20.17
N ASP A 6 4.22 24.32 -20.03
CA ASP A 6 4.01 25.63 -20.66
C ASP A 6 5.05 26.69 -20.19
N ALA A 7 5.48 26.63 -18.93
CA ALA A 7 6.54 27.51 -18.44
C ALA A 7 7.90 27.23 -19.11
N VAL A 8 8.23 25.96 -19.31
CA VAL A 8 9.46 25.54 -20.01
C VAL A 8 9.43 25.95 -21.48
N ASP A 9 8.28 25.78 -22.14
CA ASP A 9 8.11 26.16 -23.55
C ASP A 9 8.23 27.68 -23.75
N LYS A 10 7.69 28.47 -22.80
CA LYS A 10 7.85 29.93 -22.80
C LYS A 10 9.28 30.38 -22.58
N LEU A 11 10.02 29.71 -21.69
CA LEU A 11 11.44 30.00 -21.48
C LEU A 11 12.28 29.71 -22.74
N ALA A 12 11.96 28.61 -23.43
CA ALA A 12 12.57 28.30 -24.72
C ALA A 12 12.23 29.34 -25.79
N ALA A 13 10.98 29.83 -25.83
CA ALA A 13 10.55 30.89 -26.75
C ALA A 13 11.22 32.26 -26.50
N MET A 14 11.80 32.46 -25.31
CA MET A 14 12.57 33.65 -24.96
C MET A 14 14.09 33.50 -25.23
N ASP A 15 14.51 32.45 -25.93
CA ASP A 15 15.91 32.11 -26.18
C ASP A 15 16.76 31.96 -24.89
N VAL A 16 16.11 31.58 -23.78
CA VAL A 16 16.83 31.30 -22.53
C VAL A 16 17.42 29.90 -22.62
N ILE A 17 18.74 29.83 -22.84
CA ILE A 17 19.47 28.56 -22.90
C ILE A 17 19.66 28.03 -21.47
N ILE A 18 18.97 26.94 -21.15
CA ILE A 18 19.07 26.24 -19.86
C ILE A 18 19.69 24.86 -20.10
N ASN A 19 20.62 24.46 -19.24
CA ASN A 19 21.19 23.11 -19.30
C ASN A 19 20.08 22.05 -19.17
N ALA A 20 20.20 20.96 -19.93
CA ALA A 20 19.19 19.90 -19.95
C ALA A 20 18.86 19.35 -18.55
N ASP A 21 19.89 19.17 -17.70
CA ASP A 21 19.73 18.67 -16.34
C ASP A 21 18.98 19.68 -15.46
N LEU A 22 19.32 20.97 -15.57
CA LEU A 22 18.63 22.03 -14.83
C LEU A 22 17.16 22.14 -15.25
N LEU A 23 16.88 22.03 -16.55
CA LEU A 23 15.52 22.07 -17.08
C LEU A 23 14.70 20.89 -16.55
N ALA A 24 15.29 19.70 -16.48
CA ALA A 24 14.65 18.52 -15.91
C ALA A 24 14.44 18.64 -14.39
N ILE A 25 15.38 19.25 -13.65
CA ILE A 25 15.23 19.57 -12.22
C ILE A 25 14.08 20.56 -11.98
N ILE A 26 14.05 21.67 -12.72
CA ILE A 26 12.97 22.67 -12.64
C ILE A 26 11.63 22.00 -12.91
N LEU A 27 11.57 21.13 -13.90
CA LEU A 27 10.36 20.39 -14.23
C LEU A 27 9.92 19.44 -13.11
N LEU A 28 10.85 18.69 -12.50
CA LEU A 28 10.58 17.74 -11.40
C LEU A 28 10.00 18.45 -10.16
N TYR A 29 10.58 19.58 -9.77
CA TYR A 29 10.14 20.36 -8.61
C TYR A 29 8.94 21.28 -8.89
N SER A 30 8.53 21.42 -10.16
CA SER A 30 7.29 22.12 -10.53
C SER A 30 6.04 21.24 -10.38
N LEU A 31 6.21 19.96 -10.03
CA LEU A 31 5.10 19.05 -9.78
C LEU A 31 4.41 19.36 -8.44
N PRO A 32 3.10 19.09 -8.32
CA PRO A 32 2.40 19.24 -7.05
C PRO A 32 2.96 18.25 -6.00
N GLY A 33 2.90 18.63 -4.72
CA GLY A 33 3.40 17.80 -3.61
C GLY A 33 2.70 16.44 -3.44
N SER A 34 1.60 16.18 -4.15
CA SER A 34 1.00 14.84 -4.28
C SER A 34 1.94 13.83 -4.93
N ASP A 35 3.00 14.32 -5.58
CA ASP A 35 3.93 13.53 -6.38
C ASP A 35 5.28 13.32 -5.67
N GLU A 36 5.34 13.58 -4.36
CA GLU A 36 6.56 13.50 -3.55
C GLU A 36 7.24 12.11 -3.64
N GLY A 37 6.46 11.03 -3.71
CA GLY A 37 7.00 9.68 -3.93
C GLY A 37 7.74 9.53 -5.26
N PHE A 38 7.24 10.16 -6.32
CA PHE A 38 7.90 10.19 -7.62
C PHE A 38 9.16 11.06 -7.59
N GLN A 39 9.12 12.21 -6.91
CA GLN A 39 10.29 13.07 -6.73
C GLN A 39 11.42 12.32 -6.02
N CYS A 40 11.13 11.69 -4.87
CA CYS A 40 12.08 10.89 -4.11
C CYS A 40 12.65 9.70 -4.93
N ALA A 41 11.80 9.02 -5.71
CA ALA A 41 12.23 7.92 -6.57
C ALA A 41 13.16 8.37 -7.71
N ILE A 42 13.03 9.61 -8.19
CA ILE A 42 13.93 10.17 -9.20
C ILE A 42 15.22 10.70 -8.57
N GLU A 43 15.12 11.40 -7.42
CA GLU A 43 16.26 11.95 -6.67
C GLU A 43 17.25 10.87 -6.21
N SER A 44 16.75 9.69 -5.85
CA SER A 44 17.58 8.57 -5.38
C SER A 44 18.38 7.86 -6.47
N ARG A 45 18.21 8.20 -7.76
CA ARG A 45 18.90 7.52 -8.87
C ARG A 45 20.25 8.18 -9.16
N ASP A 46 21.26 7.36 -9.41
CA ASP A 46 22.61 7.84 -9.80
C ASP A 46 22.63 8.62 -11.13
N LYS A 47 21.67 8.33 -12.02
CA LYS A 47 21.54 8.97 -13.34
C LYS A 47 20.22 9.69 -13.43
N PHE A 48 20.31 11.00 -13.62
CA PHE A 48 19.14 11.84 -13.79
C PHE A 48 18.58 11.68 -15.22
N PRO A 49 17.26 11.52 -15.39
CA PRO A 49 16.66 11.42 -16.71
C PRO A 49 16.76 12.77 -17.45
N THR A 50 16.82 12.70 -18.78
CA THR A 50 16.67 13.90 -19.61
C THR A 50 15.26 14.49 -19.47
N ALA A 51 15.09 15.76 -19.83
CA ALA A 51 13.80 16.42 -19.71
C ALA A 51 12.67 15.71 -20.47
N ASP A 52 12.95 15.15 -21.65
CA ASP A 52 11.95 14.43 -22.43
C ASP A 52 11.60 13.06 -21.85
N GLU A 53 12.59 12.33 -21.34
CA GLU A 53 12.35 11.08 -20.60
C GLU A 53 11.59 11.34 -19.30
N LEU A 54 11.88 12.46 -18.61
CA LEU A 54 11.21 12.86 -17.40
C LEU A 54 9.74 13.20 -17.67
N LYS A 55 9.43 13.91 -18.78
CA LYS A 55 8.05 14.18 -19.24
C LYS A 55 7.25 12.89 -19.36
N VAL A 56 7.81 11.87 -20.01
CA VAL A 56 7.14 10.57 -20.21
C VAL A 56 6.86 9.92 -18.86
N LYS A 57 7.85 9.82 -17.98
CA LYS A 57 7.70 9.22 -16.65
C LYS A 57 6.65 9.92 -15.79
N ILE A 58 6.57 11.24 -15.85
CA ILE A 58 5.55 12.02 -15.14
C ILE A 58 4.14 11.67 -15.63
N LEU A 59 3.97 11.50 -16.95
CA LEU A 59 2.68 11.13 -17.54
C LEU A 59 2.27 9.71 -17.14
N GLU A 60 3.21 8.76 -17.19
CA GLU A 60 3.01 7.36 -16.78
C GLU A 60 2.59 7.28 -15.31
N GLU A 61 3.30 7.95 -14.41
CA GLU A 61 2.98 7.97 -12.97
C GLU A 61 1.62 8.63 -12.70
N THR A 62 1.29 9.70 -13.43
CA THR A 62 0.00 10.36 -13.30
C THR A 62 -1.15 9.45 -13.74
N ASP A 63 -0.96 8.67 -14.79
CA ASP A 63 -1.94 7.69 -15.26
C ASP A 63 -2.07 6.49 -14.29
N ALA A 64 -0.94 5.93 -13.85
CA ALA A 64 -0.91 4.86 -12.85
C ALA A 64 -1.65 5.26 -11.57
N ARG A 65 -1.46 6.49 -11.08
CA ARG A 65 -2.20 7.01 -9.93
C ARG A 65 -3.69 7.12 -10.20
N LYS A 66 -4.11 7.63 -11.37
CA LYS A 66 -5.54 7.70 -11.72
C LYS A 66 -6.18 6.31 -11.69
N GLN A 67 -5.54 5.34 -12.34
CA GLN A 67 -6.01 3.96 -12.36
C GLN A 67 -6.10 3.34 -10.97
N ALA A 68 -5.12 3.59 -10.09
CA ALA A 68 -5.14 3.11 -8.72
C ALA A 68 -6.33 3.69 -7.91
N ASN A 69 -6.61 4.99 -8.07
CA ASN A 69 -7.76 5.63 -7.42
C ASN A 69 -9.10 5.08 -7.93
N ASP A 70 -9.21 4.79 -9.23
CA ASP A 70 -10.42 4.20 -9.82
C ASP A 70 -10.65 2.75 -9.33
N LEU A 71 -9.58 1.99 -9.12
CA LEU A 71 -9.62 0.61 -8.59
C LEU A 71 -9.96 0.56 -7.09
N GLU A 72 -9.54 1.54 -6.29
CA GLU A 72 -9.86 1.60 -4.86
C GLU A 72 -11.38 1.74 -4.58
N CYS A 73 -12.16 2.30 -5.52
CA CYS A 73 -13.63 2.36 -5.38
C CYS A 73 -14.32 0.99 -5.65
N GLY A 74 -13.70 0.10 -6.42
CA GLY A 74 -14.23 -1.24 -6.73
C GLY A 74 -13.68 -2.37 -5.85
N GLY A 75 -12.68 -2.08 -5.03
CA GLY A 75 -11.86 -3.07 -4.30
C GLY A 75 -12.31 -3.42 -2.88
N ALA A 76 -13.56 -3.18 -2.50
CA ALA A 76 -14.11 -3.74 -1.27
C ALA A 76 -14.86 -5.03 -1.61
N MET A 77 -14.13 -6.14 -1.67
CA MET A 77 -14.74 -7.47 -1.63
C MET A 77 -15.54 -7.56 -0.34
N ALA A 78 -16.86 -7.39 -0.46
CA ALA A 78 -17.82 -7.58 0.59
C ALA A 78 -17.69 -9.00 1.13
N ALA A 79 -17.04 -9.15 2.29
CA ALA A 79 -17.15 -10.36 3.10
C ALA A 79 -18.55 -10.42 3.72
N SER A 80 -19.57 -10.63 2.89
CA SER A 80 -20.89 -11.10 3.29
C SER A 80 -20.98 -12.59 2.97
N HIS A 81 -20.16 -13.40 3.63
CA HIS A 81 -20.42 -14.83 3.69
C HIS A 81 -21.36 -15.10 4.87
N ARG A 82 -22.65 -15.21 4.52
CA ARG A 82 -23.71 -15.69 5.40
C ARG A 82 -23.31 -17.06 5.96
N GLY A 83 -23.49 -17.25 7.27
CA GLY A 83 -23.62 -18.56 7.91
C GLY A 83 -22.41 -19.49 7.86
N PHE A 84 -21.49 -19.36 8.82
CA PHE A 84 -20.73 -20.52 9.28
C PHE A 84 -21.66 -21.38 10.15
N GLN A 85 -22.37 -22.33 9.53
CA GLN A 85 -23.00 -23.44 10.24
C GLN A 85 -22.50 -24.78 9.71
N ALA A 86 -22.18 -25.63 10.69
CA ALA A 86 -22.18 -27.09 10.67
C ALA A 86 -21.01 -27.83 9.99
N SER A 87 -20.13 -28.41 10.82
CA SER A 87 -20.28 -29.83 11.21
C SER A 87 -19.13 -30.27 12.12
N ARG A 88 -19.31 -30.16 13.44
CA ARG A 88 -18.44 -30.84 14.42
C ARG A 88 -18.86 -32.31 14.42
N LEU A 89 -18.01 -33.18 13.88
CA LEU A 89 -18.22 -34.62 13.84
C LEU A 89 -18.54 -35.15 15.25
N LYS A 90 -19.67 -35.85 15.36
CA LYS A 90 -20.03 -36.69 16.51
C LYS A 90 -19.21 -37.97 16.43
N SER A 91 -18.44 -38.27 17.47
CA SER A 91 -17.94 -39.62 17.74
C SER A 91 -18.42 -40.03 19.13
N ASP A 92 -19.40 -40.94 19.16
CA ASP A 92 -20.03 -41.48 20.36
C ASP A 92 -19.27 -42.73 20.82
N LYS A 93 -18.98 -42.77 22.13
CA LYS A 93 -18.75 -43.93 23.02
C LYS A 93 -17.72 -45.01 22.64
N SER A 94 -16.69 -45.11 23.50
CA SER A 94 -16.24 -46.41 24.01
C SER A 94 -16.14 -46.35 25.53
N VAL A 95 -16.80 -47.32 26.15
CA VAL A 95 -16.95 -47.56 27.58
C VAL A 95 -15.81 -48.44 28.07
N LYS A 96 -15.19 -48.09 29.21
CA LYS A 96 -15.04 -48.96 30.41
C LYS A 96 -14.06 -48.34 31.41
N LEU A 97 -14.63 -47.86 32.51
CA LEU A 97 -13.98 -47.83 33.82
C LEU A 97 -13.66 -49.27 34.25
N VAL A 98 -12.44 -49.52 34.72
CA VAL A 98 -12.16 -50.57 35.71
C VAL A 98 -11.09 -50.06 36.70
N HIS A 99 -11.55 -49.81 37.92
CA HIS A 99 -10.93 -49.93 39.26
C HIS A 99 -9.50 -49.39 39.56
N ASP A 100 -9.48 -48.37 40.44
CA ASP A 100 -8.75 -48.23 41.74
C ASP A 100 -7.25 -48.60 41.89
N PRO A 101 -6.55 -48.16 42.96
CA PRO A 101 -6.61 -46.91 43.74
C PRO A 101 -5.18 -46.33 44.02
N ALA A 102 -5.12 -45.23 44.76
CA ALA A 102 -3.96 -44.70 45.53
C ALA A 102 -3.05 -43.62 44.89
N GLY A 103 -2.79 -42.58 45.70
CA GLY A 103 -1.69 -41.61 45.52
C GLY A 103 -2.17 -40.16 45.25
N ILE A 104 -2.80 -39.48 46.21
CA ILE A 104 -2.15 -38.57 47.21
C ILE A 104 -1.69 -37.22 46.63
N CYS A 105 -2.00 -36.18 47.42
CA CYS A 105 -1.45 -34.81 47.45
C CYS A 105 -2.00 -33.80 46.42
N SER A 106 -2.96 -32.96 46.81
CA SER A 106 -2.81 -31.67 47.56
C SER A 106 -2.51 -30.51 46.61
N GLY A 107 -3.21 -29.37 46.62
CA GLY A 107 -4.30 -28.92 47.48
C GLY A 107 -4.73 -27.49 47.13
N SER A 108 -5.71 -27.03 47.91
CA SER A 108 -6.06 -25.64 48.27
C SER A 108 -6.55 -24.69 47.15
N LYS A 109 -7.87 -24.45 47.05
CA LYS A 109 -8.69 -23.43 47.80
C LYS A 109 -8.55 -22.02 47.18
N LYS A 110 -9.55 -21.14 47.05
CA LYS A 110 -11.02 -21.09 47.23
C LYS A 110 -11.44 -19.66 46.83
N GLY A 111 -12.72 -19.46 46.49
CA GLY A 111 -13.43 -18.17 46.60
C GLY A 111 -14.00 -17.67 45.26
N ALA A 112 -15.24 -18.00 44.87
CA ALA A 112 -16.54 -17.49 45.37
C ALA A 112 -16.58 -15.95 45.34
N ARG A 113 -17.02 -15.35 44.23
CA ARG A 113 -18.41 -14.90 43.96
C ARG A 113 -18.99 -14.03 45.07
N LYS A 114 -19.23 -12.76 44.75
CA LYS A 114 -20.59 -12.22 44.75
C LYS A 114 -20.75 -11.26 43.58
#